data_AF-A0A1F9Z2L2-F1
#
_entry.id   AF-A0A1F9Z2L2-F1
#
_cell.length_a   1.000
_cell.length_b   1.000
_cell.length_c   1.000
_cell.angle_alpha   90.00
_cell.angle_beta   90.00
_cell.angle_gamma   90.00
#
_symmetry.space_group_name_H-M   'P 1'
#
loop_
_entity.id
_entity.type
_entity.pdbx_description
1 polymer ?
#
loop_
_entity_poly.entity_id
_entity_poly.type
_entity_poly.pdbx_seq_one_letter_code
_entity_poly.pdbx_strand_id
1 'polypeptide(L)'
;MVEFSRKMDWQINNNVKVELVKRWINVQKLSISSMKGNVEIKGEIEFTGKLAQDRDRTAVLNFLKMTDLALKGISNVRNVKWDITGWQRVGNRWIQTVAGQKAEKKQEQHEVKKESGQ
;
A
#
# COMPACT_ATOMS: atom_id res chain seq x y z
N MET A 1 -16.62 -11.62 -23.51
CA MET A 1 -15.52 -10.67 -23.21
C MET A 1 -16.13 -9.50 -22.46
N VAL A 2 -15.69 -9.19 -21.23
CA VAL A 2 -16.26 -8.05 -20.47
C VAL A 2 -15.80 -6.75 -21.13
N GLU A 3 -16.76 -5.94 -21.55
CA GLU A 3 -16.50 -4.61 -22.10
C GLU A 3 -16.28 -3.62 -20.95
N PHE A 4 -15.07 -3.06 -20.88
CA PHE A 4 -14.71 -2.11 -19.83
C PHE A 4 -15.16 -0.71 -20.20
N SER A 5 -15.97 -0.10 -19.33
CA SER A 5 -16.42 1.29 -19.45
C SER A 5 -15.72 2.18 -18.43
N ARG A 6 -15.70 3.50 -18.69
CA ARG A 6 -15.21 4.50 -17.73
C ARG A 6 -15.95 4.43 -16.38
N LYS A 7 -17.25 4.10 -16.41
CA LYS A 7 -18.05 3.91 -15.20
C LYS A 7 -17.52 2.74 -14.36
N MET A 8 -17.14 1.64 -15.01
CA MET A 8 -16.56 0.48 -14.34
C MET A 8 -15.20 0.81 -13.71
N ASP A 9 -14.31 1.50 -14.43
CA ASP A 9 -13.01 1.92 -13.89
C ASP A 9 -13.17 2.88 -12.69
N TRP A 10 -14.15 3.78 -12.73
CA TRP A 10 -14.49 4.64 -11.59
C TRP A 10 -14.97 3.85 -10.37
N GLN A 11 -15.82 2.84 -10.58
CA GLN A 11 -16.29 1.95 -9.50
C GLN A 11 -15.13 1.14 -8.90
N ILE A 12 -14.22 0.62 -9.73
CA ILE A 12 -13.02 -0.08 -9.25
C ILE A 12 -12.18 0.84 -8.37
N ASN A 13 -11.90 2.08 -8.81
CA ASN A 13 -11.14 3.05 -8.03
C ASN A 13 -11.75 3.28 -6.64
N ASN A 14 -13.07 3.44 -6.55
CA ASN A 14 -13.74 3.65 -5.27
C ASN A 14 -13.67 2.41 -4.37
N ASN A 15 -13.90 1.23 -4.94
CA ASN A 15 -13.82 -0.03 -4.19
C ASN A 15 -12.40 -0.28 -3.66
N VAL A 16 -11.37 -0.01 -4.46
CA VAL A 16 -9.97 -0.09 -4.04
C VAL A 16 -9.70 0.87 -2.89
N LYS A 17 -10.13 2.14 -3.00
CA LYS A 17 -9.97 3.14 -1.92
C LYS A 17 -10.62 2.68 -0.62
N VAL A 18 -11.85 2.19 -0.68
CA VAL A 18 -12.58 1.67 0.49
C VAL A 18 -11.83 0.49 1.12
N GLU A 19 -11.34 -0.45 0.30
CA GLU A 19 -10.67 -1.65 0.79
C GLU A 19 -9.31 -1.35 1.45
N LEU A 20 -8.60 -0.32 0.96
CA LEU A 20 -7.37 0.21 1.57
C LEU A 20 -7.65 0.91 2.91
N VAL A 21 -8.72 1.72 3.00
CA VAL A 21 -9.10 2.39 4.25
C VAL A 21 -9.50 1.38 5.34
N LYS A 22 -10.27 0.33 5.00
CA LYS A 22 -10.59 -0.78 5.93
C LYS A 22 -9.34 -1.49 6.46
N ARG A 23 -8.24 -1.40 5.72
CA ARG A 23 -6.92 -1.94 6.02
C ARG A 23 -6.00 -0.89 6.62
N TRP A 24 -6.54 0.18 7.20
CA TRP A 24 -5.74 1.16 7.93
C TRP A 24 -4.61 1.77 7.09
N ILE A 25 -4.76 1.82 5.76
CA ILE A 25 -3.79 2.48 4.89
C ILE A 25 -4.22 3.93 4.69
N ASN A 26 -3.29 4.86 4.88
CA ASN A 26 -3.50 6.27 4.61
C ASN A 26 -3.60 6.52 3.10
N VAL A 27 -4.83 6.48 2.56
CA VAL A 27 -5.07 6.69 1.13
C VAL A 27 -4.76 8.13 0.66
N GLN A 28 -4.57 9.10 1.56
CA GLN A 28 -4.18 10.46 1.18
C GLN A 28 -2.73 10.53 0.70
N LYS A 29 -1.89 9.57 1.11
CA LYS A 29 -0.50 9.41 0.65
C LYS A 29 -0.37 8.60 -0.63
N LEU A 30 -1.50 8.15 -1.19
CA LEU A 30 -1.56 7.29 -2.36
C LEU A 30 -2.32 7.95 -3.52
N SER A 31 -1.80 7.78 -4.72
CA SER A 31 -2.51 8.00 -5.97
C SER A 31 -3.02 6.64 -6.48
N ILE A 32 -4.32 6.56 -6.77
CA ILE A 32 -4.99 5.33 -7.19
C ILE A 32 -5.72 5.61 -8.49
N SER A 33 -5.39 4.84 -9.53
CA SER A 33 -6.05 4.92 -10.83
C SER A 33 -6.38 3.53 -11.36
N SER A 34 -7.37 3.46 -12.25
CA SER A 34 -7.83 2.21 -12.87
C SER A 34 -8.11 2.45 -14.35
N MET A 35 -7.68 1.51 -15.18
CA MET A 35 -7.96 1.52 -16.61
C MET A 35 -8.16 0.10 -17.14
N LYS A 36 -9.33 -0.17 -17.71
CA LYS A 36 -9.70 -1.50 -18.23
C LYS A 36 -9.49 -2.62 -17.21
N GLY A 37 -9.79 -2.34 -15.94
CA GLY A 37 -9.62 -3.29 -14.82
C GLY A 37 -8.19 -3.45 -14.30
N ASN A 38 -7.22 -2.71 -14.82
CA ASN A 38 -5.87 -2.67 -14.27
C ASN A 38 -5.77 -1.50 -13.29
N VAL A 39 -5.45 -1.81 -12.03
CA VAL A 39 -5.29 -0.82 -10.96
C VAL A 39 -3.82 -0.47 -10.82
N GLU A 40 -3.51 0.82 -10.74
CA GLU A 40 -2.19 1.32 -10.39
C GLU A 40 -2.26 2.14 -9.09
N ILE A 41 -1.42 1.77 -8.12
CA ILE A 41 -1.31 2.42 -6.81
C ILE A 41 0.10 2.98 -6.68
N LYS A 42 0.23 4.29 -6.50
CA LYS A 42 1.51 4.99 -6.34
C LYS A 42 1.58 5.78 -5.05
N GLY A 43 2.76 5.96 -4.48
CA GLY A 43 2.97 6.88 -3.36
C GLY A 43 3.61 6.23 -2.15
N GLU A 44 3.29 6.70 -0.95
CA GLU A 44 3.88 6.21 0.29
C GLU A 44 2.87 5.34 1.05
N ILE A 45 3.30 4.16 1.51
CA ILE A 45 2.50 3.37 2.45
C ILE A 45 2.75 3.89 3.85
N GLU A 46 1.69 4.40 4.44
CA GLU A 46 1.63 4.81 5.82
C GLU A 46 0.40 4.14 6.44
N PHE A 47 0.60 3.45 7.57
CA PHE A 47 -0.48 2.84 8.32
C PHE A 47 -1.08 3.85 9.29
N THR A 48 -2.39 3.76 9.50
CA THR A 48 -3.14 4.57 10.46
C THR A 48 -3.56 3.72 11.66
N GLY A 49 -3.91 4.38 12.77
CA GLY A 49 -4.42 3.69 13.96
C GLY A 49 -3.42 2.75 14.61
N LYS A 50 -3.88 1.59 15.10
CA LYS A 50 -3.05 0.64 15.88
C LYS A 50 -1.91 0.02 15.08
N LEU A 51 -2.08 -0.16 13.77
CA LEU A 51 -1.03 -0.69 12.88
C LEU A 51 0.12 0.30 12.66
N ALA A 52 -0.06 1.60 12.96
CA ALA A 52 1.03 2.57 12.91
C ALA A 52 2.11 2.32 13.99
N GLN A 53 1.75 1.62 15.06
CA GLN A 53 2.68 1.27 16.15
C GLN A 53 3.40 -0.05 15.92
N ASP A 54 2.89 -0.90 15.03
CA ASP A 54 3.46 -2.20 14.73
C ASP A 54 4.49 -2.08 13.61
N ARG A 55 5.77 -2.03 14.01
CA ARG A 55 6.91 -1.95 13.09
C ARG A 55 7.50 -3.31 12.76
N ASP A 56 6.87 -4.43 13.15
CA ASP A 56 7.38 -5.73 12.76
C ASP A 56 7.29 -5.90 11.24
N ARG A 57 8.47 -6.05 10.63
CA ARG A 57 8.64 -6.25 9.20
C ARG A 57 7.84 -7.45 8.70
N THR A 58 7.73 -8.53 9.48
CA THR A 58 6.97 -9.72 9.08
C THR A 58 5.48 -9.44 9.06
N ALA A 59 4.97 -8.73 10.07
CA ALA A 59 3.60 -8.25 10.10
C ALA A 59 3.27 -7.35 8.89
N VAL A 60 4.12 -6.38 8.57
CA VAL A 60 3.94 -5.49 7.40
C VAL A 60 3.93 -6.28 6.08
N LEU A 61 4.85 -7.23 5.90
CA LEU A 61 4.90 -8.08 4.70
C LEU A 61 3.64 -8.93 4.52
N ASN A 62 3.18 -9.58 5.59
CA ASN A 62 1.94 -10.35 5.59
C ASN A 62 0.74 -9.44 5.30
N PHE A 63 0.75 -8.24 5.86
CA PHE A 63 -0.29 -7.25 5.64
C PHE A 63 -0.39 -6.82 4.17
N LEU A 64 0.73 -6.49 3.53
CA LEU A 64 0.78 -6.11 2.12
C LEU A 64 0.33 -7.25 1.21
N LYS A 65 0.70 -8.50 1.54
CA LYS A 65 0.26 -9.69 0.82
C LYS A 65 -1.26 -9.89 0.92
N MET A 66 -1.83 -9.77 2.13
CA MET A 66 -3.27 -9.90 2.35
C MET A 66 -4.06 -8.77 1.70
N THR A 67 -3.51 -7.55 1.73
CA THR A 67 -4.07 -6.39 1.03
C THR A 67 -4.14 -6.63 -0.47
N ASP A 68 -3.04 -7.09 -1.08
CA ASP A 68 -3.01 -7.38 -2.51
C ASP A 68 -4.03 -8.43 -2.95
N LEU A 69 -4.18 -9.51 -2.17
CA LEU A 69 -5.17 -10.55 -2.44
C LEU A 69 -6.60 -10.00 -2.38
N ALA A 70 -6.88 -9.16 -1.39
CA ALA A 70 -8.19 -8.52 -1.25
C ALA A 70 -8.51 -7.61 -2.44
N LEU A 71 -7.55 -6.80 -2.89
CA LEU A 71 -7.74 -5.93 -4.05
C LEU A 71 -7.99 -6.71 -5.34
N LYS A 72 -7.29 -7.83 -5.54
CA LYS A 72 -7.54 -8.74 -6.68
C LYS A 72 -8.88 -9.45 -6.62
N GLY A 73 -9.46 -9.57 -5.42
CA GLY A 73 -10.80 -10.11 -5.21
C GLY A 73 -11.93 -9.12 -5.55
N ILE A 74 -11.62 -7.84 -5.78
CA ILE A 74 -12.62 -6.85 -6.18
C ILE A 74 -13.12 -7.16 -7.59
N SER A 75 -14.45 -7.16 -7.77
CA SER A 75 -15.07 -7.44 -9.06
C SER A 75 -14.51 -6.54 -10.17
N ASN A 76 -14.22 -7.14 -11.33
CA ASN A 76 -13.63 -6.53 -12.52
C ASN A 76 -12.17 -6.06 -12.39
N VAL A 77 -11.51 -6.27 -11.25
CA VAL A 77 -10.05 -6.11 -11.16
C VAL A 77 -9.36 -7.28 -11.87
N ARG A 78 -8.46 -6.94 -12.79
CA ARG A 78 -7.63 -7.90 -13.53
C ARG A 78 -6.21 -7.96 -12.99
N ASN A 79 -5.66 -6.81 -12.64
CA ASN A 79 -4.31 -6.70 -12.13
C ASN A 79 -4.19 -5.51 -11.17
N VAL A 80 -3.24 -5.62 -10.25
CA VAL A 80 -2.89 -4.56 -9.30
C VAL A 80 -1.39 -4.35 -9.36
N LYS A 81 -0.99 -3.17 -9.83
CA LYS A 81 0.39 -2.70 -9.84
C LYS A 81 0.63 -1.77 -8.67
N TRP A 82 1.69 -2.05 -7.92
CA TRP A 82 2.13 -1.25 -6.79
C TRP A 82 3.44 -0.57 -7.13
N ASP A 83 3.47 0.75 -7.00
CA ASP A 83 4.63 1.61 -7.22
C ASP A 83 4.78 2.55 -6.01
N ILE A 84 5.15 1.92 -4.90
CA ILE A 84 5.16 2.56 -3.58
C ILE A 84 6.58 2.78 -3.09
N THR A 85 6.81 3.91 -2.42
CA THR A 85 8.10 4.24 -1.83
C THR A 85 8.42 3.23 -0.74
N GLY A 86 9.67 2.75 -0.72
CA GLY A 86 10.16 1.87 0.33
C GLY A 86 9.86 0.38 0.15
N TRP A 87 8.94 0.02 -0.75
CA TRP A 87 8.53 -1.37 -0.96
C TRP A 87 8.33 -1.67 -2.44
N GLN A 88 8.78 -2.83 -2.87
CA GLN A 88 8.63 -3.29 -4.24
C GLN A 88 8.14 -4.73 -4.25
N ARG A 89 7.24 -5.02 -5.20
CA ARG A 89 6.83 -6.39 -5.47
C ARG A 89 7.72 -7.01 -6.54
N VAL A 90 8.28 -8.18 -6.24
CA VAL A 90 9.02 -9.02 -7.18
C VAL A 90 8.37 -10.39 -7.21
N GLY A 91 7.60 -10.67 -8.27
CA GLY A 91 6.74 -11.85 -8.35
C GLY A 91 5.69 -11.88 -7.23
N ASN A 92 5.75 -12.89 -6.37
CA ASN A 92 4.86 -13.05 -5.21
C ASN A 92 5.47 -12.56 -3.88
N ARG A 93 6.64 -11.92 -3.92
CA ARG A 93 7.32 -11.43 -2.73
C ARG A 93 7.33 -9.91 -2.68
N TRP A 94 7.18 -9.38 -1.47
CA TRP A 94 7.42 -7.99 -1.16
C TRP A 94 8.85 -7.84 -0.65
N ILE A 95 9.57 -6.89 -1.21
CA ILE A 95 10.95 -6.58 -0.87
C ILE A 95 11.03 -5.11 -0.51
N GLN A 96 11.68 -4.81 0.59
CA GLN A 96 11.92 -3.43 0.98
C GLN A 96 13.04 -2.84 0.12
N THR A 97 12.81 -1.67 -0.45
CA THR A 97 13.80 -0.99 -1.29
C THR A 97 14.87 -0.31 -0.43
N VAL A 98 16.00 0.03 -1.06
CA VAL A 98 17.07 0.81 -0.40
C VAL A 98 16.55 2.14 0.15
N ALA A 99 15.59 2.77 -0.54
CA ALA A 99 14.92 3.97 -0.07
C ALA A 99 14.13 3.73 1.23
N GLY A 100 13.43 2.58 1.33
CA GLY A 100 12.69 2.19 2.53
C GLY A 100 13.59 1.94 3.73
N GLN A 101 14.71 1.24 3.52
CA GLN A 101 15.70 0.98 4.56
C GLN A 101 16.36 2.28 5.09
N LYS A 102 16.56 3.27 4.20
CA LYS A 102 17.10 4.59 4.61
C LYS A 102 16.07 5.42 5.37
N ALA A 103 14.78 5.29 5.05
CA ALA A 103 13.70 5.98 5.76
C ALA A 103 13.53 5.44 7.20
N GLU A 104 13.56 4.12 7.39
CA GLU A 104 13.52 3.50 8.73
C GLU A 104 14.70 3.94 9.60
N LYS A 105 15.93 3.88 9.08
CA LYS A 105 17.13 4.32 9.83
C LYS A 105 17.09 5.80 10.25
N LYS A 106 16.48 6.66 9.44
CA LYS A 106 16.31 8.09 9.79
C LYS A 106 15.27 8.29 10.89
N GLN A 107 14.19 7.50 10.89
CA GLN A 107 13.17 7.55 11.95
C GLN A 107 13.72 7.05 13.29
N GLU A 108 14.45 5.93 13.30
CA GLU A 108 15.09 5.40 14.52
C GLU A 108 16.09 6.41 15.14
N GLN A 109 16.93 7.05 14.31
CA GLN A 109 17.88 8.06 14.80
C GLN A 109 17.21 9.31 15.36
N HIS A 110 16.01 9.66 14.89
CA HIS A 110 15.27 10.83 15.35
C HIS A 110 14.51 10.56 16.65
N GLU A 111 14.05 9.32 16.88
CA GLU A 111 13.45 8.89 18.15
C GLU A 111 14.49 8.78 19.26
N VAL A 112 15.64 8.14 19.01
CA VAL A 112 16.72 8.02 20.00
C VAL A 112 17.20 9.40 20.47
N LYS A 113 17.27 10.40 19.58
CA LYS A 113 17.63 11.78 19.93
C LYS A 113 16.56 12.53 20.73
N LYS A 114 15.29 12.15 20.64
CA LYS A 114 14.22 12.72 21.46
C LYS A 114 14.21 12.13 22.87
N GLU A 115 14.50 10.85 23.03
CA GLU A 115 14.54 10.18 24.34
C GLU A 115 15.80 10.49 25.15
N SER A 116 16.92 10.80 24.49
CA SER A 116 18.18 11.19 25.15
C SER A 116 18.30 12.68 25.49
N GLY A 117 17.23 13.45 25.28
CA GLY A 117 17.15 14.89 25.55
C GLY A 117 16.21 15.30 26.69
N GLN A 118 15.72 14.36 27.50
CA GLN A 118 14.96 14.63 28.73
C GLN A 118 15.81 14.41 29.97
#